data_AF-A0A2V8CPH7-F1
#
_entry.id   AF-A0A2V8CPH7-F1
#
_cell.length_a   1.000
_cell.length_b   1.000
_cell.length_c   1.000
_cell.angle_alpha   90.00
_cell.angle_beta   90.00
_cell.angle_gamma   90.00
#
_symmetry.space_group_name_H-M   'P 1'
#
loop_
_entity.id
_entity.type
_entity.pdbx_description
1 polymer ?
#
loop_
_entity_poly.entity_id
_entity_poly.type
_entity_poly.pdbx_seq_one_letter_code
_entity_poly.pdbx_strand_id
1 'polypeptide(L)'
;MHWEFKPVIAGLDGLWHIRSMAALSPLPTPVHAVASLTVAARPTAPMARPPSGAPTFVNYFAPEDCPITVPPSPTPPPNCITPAVGSTTAAGHDAGEPSIGVDWKTGNVFIEAGNHTLRVTFDDSVKPATAIWADKRSPFARVSLDPILFTDDGRLGGPNRTFSSQLNLVTSELSFTDDDGETWLPTQGSGQPAGVDHQTVGGGPYASPAPLTRTQYPHAIYYCSQDIVTAFCSRSDDGGLTFGPGIPIYTFASVDGVDVPIAPGTCGGLHGHVRVAPDGTVYVPNEDCFDENNVDRPGVAVSTDNGLSWVVRTVPDATSLNPGSDPSIAAGANNTIYFGYVNGDGHAKISVSQDRGLHWTTSKDAGTPFRVRNAEFAEVIAGDDDRAAFAFLGTRTAGDTQASGFPGVWHLYVAFTYDGGGSWTTADATPSDPVQRGCIWNQGGSNPCRNLLDFNDITVDRTGRVLVGYADGCTGSCVTDPRQNASTGPASAQDALATIARQVGGLGLFKAFDGT
;
A
#
# COMPACT_ATOMS: atom_id res chain seq x y z
N MET A 1 -16.73 -51.41 -20.25
CA MET A 1 -17.30 -50.71 -19.09
C MET A 1 -16.25 -49.68 -18.66
N HIS A 2 -16.38 -48.44 -19.13
CA HIS A 2 -15.46 -47.35 -18.79
C HIS A 2 -15.84 -46.82 -17.41
N TRP A 3 -14.89 -46.87 -16.48
CA TRP A 3 -14.94 -46.12 -15.24
C TRP A 3 -13.86 -45.05 -15.35
N GLU A 4 -14.28 -43.80 -15.45
CA GLU A 4 -13.39 -42.64 -15.39
C GLU A 4 -13.22 -42.28 -13.92
N PHE A 5 -12.05 -42.59 -13.34
CA PHE A 5 -11.63 -42.01 -12.08
C PHE A 5 -10.85 -40.73 -12.42
N LYS A 6 -11.38 -39.56 -12.05
CA LYS A 6 -10.64 -38.30 -12.01
C LYS A 6 -10.10 -38.09 -10.60
N PRO A 7 -8.83 -38.38 -10.31
CA PRO A 7 -8.17 -37.72 -9.19
C PRO A 7 -7.90 -36.28 -9.62
N VAL A 8 -8.58 -35.32 -9.00
CA VAL A 8 -8.19 -33.91 -9.08
C VAL A 8 -6.93 -33.77 -8.21
N ILE A 9 -5.77 -33.70 -8.86
CA ILE A 9 -4.55 -33.20 -8.23
C ILE A 9 -4.08 -32.05 -9.12
N ALA A 10 -4.42 -30.83 -8.70
CA ALA A 10 -4.03 -29.61 -9.35
C ALA A 10 -2.56 -29.27 -9.05
N GLY A 11 -1.84 -28.78 -10.07
CA GLY A 11 -0.80 -27.77 -9.86
C GLY A 11 0.61 -28.19 -9.46
N LEU A 12 1.17 -29.27 -10.01
CA LEU A 12 2.62 -29.53 -9.88
C LEU A 12 3.27 -29.67 -11.27
N ASP A 13 4.12 -28.70 -11.64
CA ASP A 13 5.02 -28.86 -12.78
C ASP A 13 6.19 -29.77 -12.40
N GLY A 14 6.30 -30.92 -13.05
CA GLY A 14 7.37 -31.90 -12.83
C GLY A 14 7.56 -32.86 -14.02
N LEU A 15 8.71 -33.54 -14.09
CA LEU A 15 8.96 -34.60 -15.07
C LEU A 15 8.48 -35.94 -14.50
N TRP A 16 7.56 -36.61 -15.19
CA TRP A 16 6.87 -37.81 -14.68
C TRP A 16 7.46 -39.10 -15.26
N HIS A 17 7.84 -40.03 -14.39
CA HIS A 17 8.21 -41.39 -14.80
C HIS A 17 7.23 -42.41 -14.21
N ILE A 18 6.33 -42.92 -15.04
CA ILE A 18 5.43 -44.02 -14.69
C ILE A 18 6.09 -45.33 -15.15
N ARG A 19 6.46 -46.20 -14.20
CA ARG A 19 6.81 -47.60 -14.51
C ARG A 19 5.67 -48.50 -14.06
N SER A 20 5.01 -49.14 -15.02
CA SER A 20 4.10 -50.26 -14.77
C SER A 20 4.90 -51.56 -14.77
N MET A 21 4.76 -52.36 -13.71
CA MET A 21 5.26 -53.73 -13.64
C MET A 21 4.04 -54.65 -13.62
N ALA A 22 3.78 -55.36 -14.73
CA ALA A 22 2.74 -56.37 -14.78
C ALA A 22 3.37 -57.75 -14.61
N ALA A 23 2.97 -58.48 -13.56
CA ALA A 23 3.23 -59.91 -13.45
C ALA A 23 1.98 -60.67 -13.89
N LEU A 24 2.14 -61.63 -14.80
CA LEU A 24 1.05 -62.52 -15.24
C LEU A 24 0.76 -63.53 -14.11
N SER A 25 -0.38 -63.37 -13.44
CA SER A 25 -0.93 -64.35 -12.51
C SER A 25 -2.22 -64.94 -13.11
N PRO A 26 -2.43 -66.27 -13.07
CA PRO A 26 -3.61 -66.92 -13.63
C PRO A 26 -4.86 -66.85 -12.72
N LEU A 27 -4.83 -66.08 -11.62
CA LEU A 27 -5.97 -65.92 -10.70
C LEU A 27 -6.30 -64.43 -10.49
N PRO A 28 -7.58 -64.06 -10.33
CA PRO A 28 -7.99 -62.68 -10.10
C PRO A 28 -7.52 -62.22 -8.71
N THR A 29 -6.40 -61.49 -8.68
CA THR A 29 -5.89 -60.81 -7.48
C THR A 29 -6.12 -59.31 -7.57
N PRO A 30 -6.44 -58.62 -6.45
CA PRO A 30 -6.53 -57.17 -6.42
C PRO A 30 -5.20 -56.56 -6.86
N VAL A 31 -5.24 -55.65 -7.84
CA VAL A 31 -4.06 -54.95 -8.34
C VAL A 31 -3.75 -53.81 -7.37
N HIS A 32 -2.69 -53.96 -6.59
CA HIS A 32 -2.15 -52.86 -5.79
C HIS A 32 -1.12 -52.10 -6.62
N ALA A 33 -1.45 -50.89 -7.04
CA ALA A 33 -0.47 -49.96 -7.59
C ALA A 33 0.16 -49.18 -6.43
N VAL A 34 1.46 -49.35 -6.23
CA VAL A 34 2.24 -48.53 -5.28
C VAL A 34 2.94 -47.45 -6.09
N ALA A 35 2.52 -46.19 -5.91
CA ALA A 35 3.24 -45.04 -6.45
C ALA A 35 4.16 -44.49 -5.35
N SER A 36 5.47 -44.53 -5.57
CA SER A 36 6.44 -43.86 -4.68
C SER A 36 6.65 -42.44 -5.17
N LEU A 37 6.12 -41.46 -4.43
CA LEU A 37 6.30 -40.04 -4.70
C LEU A 37 7.60 -39.57 -4.06
N THR A 38 8.56 -39.12 -4.87
CA THR A 38 9.78 -38.48 -4.36
C THR A 38 9.70 -37.00 -4.72
N VAL A 39 9.44 -36.15 -3.73
CA VAL A 39 9.47 -34.69 -3.90
C VAL A 39 10.92 -34.24 -3.71
N ALA A 40 11.57 -33.83 -4.81
CA ALA A 40 12.85 -33.13 -4.72
C ALA A 40 12.58 -31.63 -4.60
N ALA A 41 13.26 -30.96 -3.66
CA ALA A 41 13.24 -29.50 -3.59
C ALA A 41 13.69 -28.91 -4.94
N ARG A 42 12.89 -28.00 -5.51
CA ARG A 42 13.31 -27.22 -6.68
C ARG A 42 14.59 -26.48 -6.28
N PRO A 43 15.68 -26.51 -7.08
CA PRO A 43 16.83 -25.68 -6.79
C PRO A 43 16.35 -24.24 -6.72
N THR A 44 16.46 -23.62 -5.54
CA THR A 44 16.36 -22.17 -5.43
C THR A 44 17.52 -21.64 -6.25
N ALA A 45 17.23 -21.14 -7.46
CA ALA A 45 18.21 -20.30 -8.14
C ALA A 45 18.58 -19.22 -7.12
N PRO A 46 19.87 -19.07 -6.76
CA PRO A 46 20.26 -18.02 -5.84
C PRO A 46 19.73 -16.70 -6.40
N MET A 47 19.06 -15.91 -5.55
CA MET A 47 18.68 -14.55 -5.92
C MET A 47 19.90 -13.85 -6.49
N ALA A 48 19.73 -13.19 -7.63
CA ALA A 48 20.79 -12.38 -8.20
C ALA A 48 21.28 -11.42 -7.11
N ARG A 49 22.58 -11.45 -6.82
CA ARG A 49 23.17 -10.52 -5.86
C ARG A 49 22.82 -9.10 -6.31
N PRO A 50 22.29 -8.24 -5.43
CA PRO A 50 21.96 -6.87 -5.82
C PRO A 50 23.19 -6.21 -6.48
N PRO A 51 23.00 -5.44 -7.56
CA PRO A 51 24.09 -4.65 -8.12
C PRO A 51 24.75 -3.81 -7.01
N SER A 52 26.06 -3.58 -7.12
CA SER A 52 26.76 -2.68 -6.19
C SER A 52 26.08 -1.31 -6.19
N GLY A 53 25.64 -0.83 -5.03
CA GLY A 53 24.92 0.45 -4.89
C GLY A 53 23.39 0.36 -5.04
N ALA A 54 22.83 -0.84 -5.18
CA ALA A 54 21.37 -1.02 -5.16
C ALA A 54 20.78 -0.61 -3.79
N PRO A 55 19.53 -0.11 -3.78
CA PRO A 55 18.80 0.17 -2.55
C PRO A 55 18.72 -1.06 -1.63
N THR A 56 18.86 -0.86 -0.33
CA THR A 56 18.71 -1.89 0.69
C THR A 56 17.84 -1.39 1.84
N PHE A 57 17.08 -2.30 2.44
CA PHE A 57 16.10 -1.99 3.48
C PHE A 57 16.40 -2.72 4.79
N VAL A 58 15.95 -2.13 5.89
CA VAL A 58 15.79 -2.79 7.19
C VAL A 58 14.32 -2.66 7.58
N ASN A 59 13.71 -3.78 7.99
CA ASN A 59 12.33 -3.81 8.47
C ASN A 59 12.31 -3.63 9.98
N TYR A 60 11.44 -2.72 10.43
CA TYR A 60 11.20 -2.43 11.84
C TYR A 60 9.76 -2.79 12.16
N PHE A 61 9.58 -3.81 12.99
CA PHE A 61 8.28 -4.30 13.42
C PHE A 61 7.86 -3.58 14.70
N ALA A 62 6.58 -3.23 14.82
CA ALA A 62 6.01 -2.73 16.07
C ALA A 62 6.22 -3.78 17.17
N PRO A 63 6.78 -3.40 18.34
CA PRO A 63 6.94 -4.36 19.43
C PRO A 63 5.61 -4.63 20.15
N GLU A 64 5.59 -5.73 20.88
CA GLU A 64 4.45 -6.14 21.72
C GLU A 64 4.11 -5.10 22.80
N ASP A 65 2.88 -5.19 23.32
CA ASP A 65 2.48 -4.38 24.47
C ASP A 65 3.35 -4.68 25.69
N CYS A 66 3.73 -3.61 26.40
CA CYS A 66 4.45 -3.75 27.65
C CYS A 66 3.62 -4.54 28.67
N PRO A 67 4.22 -5.49 29.41
CA PRO A 67 3.53 -6.16 30.50
C PRO A 67 2.93 -5.15 31.48
N ILE A 68 1.65 -5.34 31.81
CA ILE A 68 0.96 -4.47 32.75
C ILE A 68 1.65 -4.58 34.12
N THR A 69 2.31 -3.50 34.54
CA THR A 69 2.98 -3.39 35.85
C THR A 69 2.19 -2.45 36.76
N VAL A 70 2.07 -2.79 38.04
CA VAL A 70 1.38 -1.97 39.05
C VAL A 70 2.37 -1.64 40.18
N PRO A 71 2.77 -0.37 40.36
CA PRO A 71 2.43 0.81 39.55
C PRO A 71 3.10 0.79 38.17
N PRO A 72 2.55 1.51 37.17
CA PRO A 72 3.12 1.56 35.82
C PRO A 72 4.56 2.11 35.85
N SER A 73 5.46 1.49 35.08
CA SER A 73 6.83 2.00 34.92
C SER A 73 6.80 3.41 34.35
N PRO A 74 7.55 4.38 34.94
CA PRO A 74 7.61 5.75 34.42
C PRO A 74 8.39 5.85 33.10
N THR A 75 9.10 4.80 32.70
CA THR A 75 9.81 4.73 31.41
C THR A 75 9.63 3.32 30.85
N PRO A 76 8.90 3.16 29.74
CA PRO A 76 8.74 1.86 29.09
C PRO A 76 10.10 1.34 28.60
N PRO A 77 10.36 0.03 28.67
CA PRO A 77 11.47 -0.59 27.96
C PRO A 77 11.41 -0.28 26.45
N PRO A 78 12.55 -0.14 25.75
CA PRO A 78 12.55 0.14 24.32
C PRO A 78 12.01 -1.01 23.44
N ASN A 79 11.79 -2.19 24.02
CA ASN A 79 11.34 -3.40 23.30
C ASN A 79 9.85 -3.71 23.48
N CYS A 80 9.05 -2.78 23.99
CA CYS A 80 7.60 -2.90 24.08
C CYS A 80 6.93 -1.53 23.96
N ILE A 81 5.65 -1.50 23.58
CA ILE A 81 4.85 -0.27 23.49
C ILE A 81 3.94 -0.18 24.70
N THR A 82 3.83 1.01 25.30
CA THR A 82 2.78 1.26 26.30
C THR A 82 1.55 1.80 25.58
N PRO A 83 0.38 1.17 25.73
CA PRO A 83 -0.87 1.66 25.15
C PRO A 83 -1.15 3.12 25.56
N ALA A 84 -1.68 3.91 24.63
CA ALA A 84 -2.08 5.28 24.95
C ALA A 84 -3.20 5.29 26.01
N VAL A 85 -3.33 6.43 26.71
CA VAL A 85 -4.35 6.60 27.74
C VAL A 85 -5.75 6.32 27.18
N GLY A 86 -6.47 5.39 27.81
CA GLY A 86 -7.81 4.99 27.38
C GLY A 86 -7.83 3.78 26.44
N SER A 87 -6.68 3.25 26.05
CA SER A 87 -6.56 1.98 25.32
C SER A 87 -6.08 0.84 26.21
N THR A 88 -6.45 -0.40 25.84
CA THR A 88 -5.95 -1.63 26.46
C THR A 88 -4.79 -2.27 25.70
N THR A 89 -4.55 -1.84 24.46
CA THR A 89 -3.46 -2.32 23.58
C THR A 89 -2.92 -1.17 22.74
N ALA A 90 -1.69 -1.28 22.23
CA ALA A 90 -1.16 -0.42 21.16
C ALA A 90 -1.54 -0.93 19.75
N ALA A 91 -2.26 -2.06 19.65
CA ALA A 91 -2.79 -2.66 18.42
C ALA A 91 -1.76 -2.86 17.29
N GLY A 92 -0.52 -3.21 17.66
CA GLY A 92 0.52 -3.47 16.67
C GLY A 92 0.18 -4.58 15.68
N HIS A 93 -0.72 -5.51 16.03
CA HIS A 93 -1.10 -6.70 15.24
C HIS A 93 -2.43 -6.56 14.47
N ASP A 94 -3.04 -5.38 14.46
CA ASP A 94 -4.31 -5.10 13.74
C ASP A 94 -4.11 -3.95 12.74
N ALA A 95 -2.98 -3.96 12.02
CA ALA A 95 -2.48 -2.85 11.22
C ALA A 95 -2.74 -2.97 9.71
N GLY A 96 -3.79 -3.69 9.29
CA GLY A 96 -4.21 -3.68 7.89
C GLY A 96 -4.51 -2.25 7.41
N GLU A 97 -4.35 -1.99 6.12
CA GLU A 97 -4.45 -0.64 5.53
C GLU A 97 -3.55 0.42 6.21
N PRO A 98 -2.24 0.18 6.39
CA PRO A 98 -1.40 1.17 7.03
C PRO A 98 -1.06 2.33 6.09
N SER A 99 -1.26 3.56 6.56
CA SER A 99 -0.65 4.77 5.97
C SER A 99 0.61 5.21 6.74
N ILE A 100 1.52 5.95 6.09
CA ILE A 100 2.79 6.35 6.69
C ILE A 100 3.12 7.83 6.42
N GLY A 101 3.63 8.53 7.45
CA GLY A 101 4.06 9.92 7.36
C GLY A 101 5.35 10.20 8.12
N VAL A 102 6.05 11.28 7.78
CA VAL A 102 7.28 11.70 8.48
C VAL A 102 7.19 13.17 8.84
N ASP A 103 7.35 13.50 10.12
CA ASP A 103 7.65 14.86 10.55
C ASP A 103 9.12 15.13 10.20
N TRP A 104 9.39 15.96 9.19
CA TRP A 104 10.77 16.28 8.77
C TRP A 104 11.51 17.20 9.74
N LYS A 105 10.80 17.91 10.62
CA LYS A 105 11.39 18.78 11.64
C LYS A 105 12.02 17.95 12.75
N THR A 106 11.36 16.88 13.19
CA THR A 106 11.84 16.02 14.28
C THR A 106 12.50 14.74 13.77
N GLY A 107 12.14 14.30 12.57
CA GLY A 107 12.54 13.01 11.99
C GLY A 107 11.71 11.84 12.50
N ASN A 108 10.65 12.08 13.26
CA ASN A 108 9.73 11.05 13.72
C ASN A 108 8.87 10.54 12.56
N VAL A 109 8.64 9.24 12.55
CA VAL A 109 7.82 8.55 11.55
C VAL A 109 6.54 8.09 12.21
N PHE A 110 5.42 8.21 11.52
CA PHE A 110 4.11 7.73 11.98
C PHE A 110 3.60 6.66 11.04
N ILE A 111 3.04 5.59 11.60
CA ILE A 111 2.28 4.57 10.86
C ILE A 111 0.91 4.43 11.50
N GLU A 112 -0.14 4.45 10.68
CA GLU A 112 -1.50 4.13 11.13
C GLU A 112 -1.67 2.62 11.15
N ALA A 113 -2.22 2.10 12.24
CA ALA A 113 -2.44 0.68 12.49
C ALA A 113 -3.87 0.51 13.02
N GLY A 114 -4.83 0.41 12.12
CA GLY A 114 -6.25 0.48 12.48
C GLY A 114 -6.56 1.82 13.18
N ASN A 115 -7.12 1.75 14.39
CA ASN A 115 -7.43 2.96 15.18
C ASN A 115 -6.23 3.51 15.99
N HIS A 116 -5.04 2.95 15.77
CA HIS A 116 -3.82 3.35 16.46
C HIS A 116 -2.88 4.12 15.55
N THR A 117 -2.25 5.15 16.12
CA THR A 117 -1.21 5.91 15.43
C THR A 117 0.10 5.64 16.15
N LEU A 118 0.99 4.86 15.54
CA LEU A 118 2.27 4.50 16.14
C LEU A 118 3.36 5.46 15.66
N ARG A 119 4.04 6.11 16.60
CA ARG A 119 5.20 6.96 16.32
C ARG A 119 6.49 6.18 16.52
N VAL A 120 7.42 6.34 15.60
CA VAL A 120 8.76 5.75 15.63
C VAL A 120 9.83 6.84 15.60
N THR A 121 10.72 6.79 16.59
CA THR A 121 11.94 7.60 16.61
C THR A 121 13.14 6.71 16.30
N PHE A 122 13.89 7.05 15.25
CA PHE A 122 15.11 6.32 14.85
C PHE A 122 16.37 6.95 15.42
N ASP A 123 17.25 6.12 15.99
CA ASP A 123 18.62 6.51 16.31
C ASP A 123 19.58 6.04 15.20
N ASP A 124 19.89 6.96 14.29
CA ASP A 124 20.82 6.75 13.17
C ASP A 124 22.30 6.75 13.60
N SER A 125 22.63 6.91 14.89
CA SER A 125 24.02 6.85 15.39
C SER A 125 24.58 5.43 15.44
N VAL A 126 23.71 4.42 15.37
CA VAL A 126 24.05 2.99 15.33
C VAL A 126 23.65 2.36 13.99
N LYS A 127 24.28 1.24 13.62
CA LYS A 127 24.03 0.55 12.33
C LYS A 127 23.75 -0.95 12.56
N PRO A 128 22.56 -1.47 12.20
CA PRO A 128 21.38 -0.71 11.75
C PRO A 128 20.88 0.27 12.82
N ALA A 129 20.11 1.29 12.41
CA ALA A 129 19.50 2.23 13.35
C ALA A 129 18.62 1.47 14.35
N THR A 130 18.50 1.97 15.58
CA THR A 130 17.50 1.44 16.52
C THR A 130 16.22 2.25 16.41
N ALA A 131 15.08 1.62 16.67
CA ALA A 131 13.76 2.23 16.62
C ALA A 131 13.10 2.21 18.00
N ILE A 132 12.53 3.33 18.43
CA ILE A 132 11.72 3.44 19.64
C ILE A 132 10.30 3.75 19.22
N TRP A 133 9.36 2.89 19.62
CA TRP A 133 7.94 2.98 19.27
C TRP A 133 7.13 3.57 20.43
N ALA A 134 6.11 4.35 20.10
CA ALA A 134 5.14 4.88 21.04
C ALA A 134 3.75 4.89 20.42
N ASP A 135 2.73 4.46 21.18
CA ASP A 135 1.34 4.66 20.80
C ASP A 135 0.96 6.13 21.04
N LYS A 136 0.72 6.84 19.94
CA LYS A 136 0.36 8.26 19.88
C LYS A 136 -1.01 8.47 19.24
N ARG A 137 -1.88 7.46 19.29
CA ARG A 137 -3.25 7.55 18.78
C ARG A 137 -3.96 8.81 19.25
N SER A 138 -4.77 9.35 18.36
CA SER A 138 -5.72 10.39 18.71
C SER A 138 -6.73 9.87 19.75
N PRO A 139 -7.06 10.65 20.81
CA PRO A 139 -8.14 10.30 21.73
C PRO A 139 -9.52 10.37 21.05
N PHE A 140 -9.59 10.92 19.83
CA PHE A 140 -10.80 10.98 19.02
C PHE A 140 -10.96 9.76 18.11
N ALA A 141 -9.89 9.02 17.80
CA ALA A 141 -9.93 7.82 16.97
C ALA A 141 -10.56 6.64 17.74
N ARG A 142 -11.88 6.46 17.62
CA ARG A 142 -12.63 5.46 18.41
C ARG A 142 -12.97 4.22 17.60
N VAL A 143 -13.50 4.42 16.41
CA VAL A 143 -13.94 3.39 15.47
C VAL A 143 -13.55 3.83 14.08
N SER A 144 -13.13 2.88 13.25
CA SER A 144 -12.82 3.14 11.85
C SER A 144 -13.39 2.03 10.98
N LEU A 145 -13.83 2.43 9.80
CA LEU A 145 -14.04 1.52 8.67
C LEU A 145 -12.76 1.47 7.83
N ASP A 146 -12.16 2.63 7.54
CA ASP A 146 -10.92 2.78 6.78
C ASP A 146 -10.01 3.80 7.47
N PRO A 147 -8.88 3.40 8.08
CA PRO A 147 -7.95 4.30 8.74
C PRO A 147 -7.04 5.01 7.72
N ILE A 148 -6.76 6.29 7.92
CA ILE A 148 -5.79 7.03 7.09
C ILE A 148 -4.93 7.93 7.97
N LEU A 149 -3.63 7.94 7.67
CA LEU A 149 -2.69 8.93 8.17
C LEU A 149 -2.00 9.67 7.04
N PHE A 150 -1.86 10.98 7.22
CA PHE A 150 -1.12 11.84 6.31
C PHE A 150 -0.28 12.82 7.12
N THR A 151 0.96 13.06 6.68
CA THR A 151 1.78 14.15 7.24
C THR A 151 2.05 15.17 6.14
N ASP A 152 1.68 16.43 6.39
CA ASP A 152 1.99 17.56 5.53
C ASP A 152 3.45 17.99 5.76
N ASP A 153 4.35 17.15 5.26
CA ASP A 153 5.78 17.20 5.51
C ASP A 153 6.48 18.44 4.91
N GLY A 154 7.73 18.66 5.33
CA GLY A 154 8.52 19.82 4.93
C GLY A 154 8.92 19.87 3.45
N ARG A 155 8.70 18.83 2.63
CA ARG A 155 9.19 18.73 1.24
C ARG A 155 8.76 19.89 0.37
N LEU A 156 7.50 20.29 0.48
CA LEU A 156 6.89 21.37 -0.31
C LEU A 156 6.61 22.62 0.53
N GLY A 157 7.23 22.73 1.71
CA GLY A 157 7.00 23.83 2.65
C GLY A 157 5.86 23.59 3.64
N GLY A 158 5.44 22.33 3.81
CA GLY A 158 4.46 21.94 4.82
C GLY A 158 5.01 22.13 6.25
N PRO A 159 4.14 22.39 7.24
CA PRO A 159 4.57 22.65 8.61
C PRO A 159 4.89 21.37 9.42
N ASN A 160 4.78 20.17 8.82
CA ASN A 160 4.90 18.85 9.46
C ASN A 160 3.73 18.50 10.38
N ARG A 161 2.53 18.97 10.02
CA ARG A 161 1.29 18.56 10.70
C ARG A 161 0.94 17.13 10.30
N THR A 162 0.67 16.26 11.27
CA THR A 162 0.19 14.90 11.03
C THR A 162 -1.30 14.81 11.31
N PHE A 163 -2.03 14.17 10.40
CA PHE A 163 -3.46 13.91 10.46
C PHE A 163 -3.69 12.42 10.72
N SER A 164 -4.63 12.08 11.60
CA SER A 164 -5.21 10.74 11.73
C SER A 164 -6.71 10.86 11.47
N SER A 165 -7.19 10.07 10.52
CA SER A 165 -8.57 10.03 10.05
C SER A 165 -9.12 8.63 10.26
N GLN A 166 -10.28 8.52 10.91
CA GLN A 166 -11.00 7.26 11.03
C GLN A 166 -12.35 7.39 10.36
N LEU A 167 -12.64 6.59 9.34
CA LEU A 167 -13.91 6.70 8.62
C LEU A 167 -15.08 6.27 9.52
N ASN A 168 -16.13 7.10 9.58
CA ASN A 168 -17.33 6.84 10.35
C ASN A 168 -18.60 7.06 9.52
N LEU A 169 -18.81 6.20 8.52
CA LEU A 169 -19.87 6.31 7.50
C LEU A 169 -19.65 7.54 6.61
N VAL A 170 -20.64 8.43 6.47
CA VAL A 170 -20.63 9.58 5.53
C VAL A 170 -19.70 10.75 5.94
N THR A 171 -18.69 10.49 6.78
CA THR A 171 -17.70 11.47 7.28
C THR A 171 -16.55 10.72 7.97
N SER A 172 -15.61 11.46 8.57
CA SER A 172 -14.53 10.89 9.38
C SER A 172 -14.41 11.53 10.77
N GLU A 173 -13.82 10.79 11.72
CA GLU A 173 -13.19 11.32 12.93
C GLU A 173 -11.77 11.79 12.59
N LEU A 174 -11.65 12.88 11.85
CA LEU A 174 -10.36 13.49 11.52
C LEU A 174 -9.85 14.37 12.67
N SER A 175 -8.57 14.22 12.98
CA SER A 175 -7.85 15.06 13.94
C SER A 175 -6.41 15.26 13.49
N PHE A 176 -5.75 16.30 13.99
CA PHE A 176 -4.34 16.54 13.69
C PHE A 176 -3.51 16.88 14.91
N THR A 177 -2.20 16.71 14.77
CA THR A 177 -1.17 17.08 15.74
C THR A 177 -0.09 17.92 15.07
N ASP A 178 0.42 18.92 15.79
CA ASP A 178 1.56 19.76 15.40
C ASP A 178 2.80 19.53 16.30
N ASP A 179 2.73 18.52 17.18
CA ASP A 179 3.72 18.25 18.22
C ASP A 179 4.00 16.76 18.37
N ASP A 180 4.10 16.04 17.24
CA ASP A 180 4.42 14.62 17.20
C ASP A 180 3.46 13.71 18.00
N GLY A 181 2.17 14.04 18.00
CA GLY A 181 1.12 13.24 18.65
C GLY A 181 1.05 13.42 20.17
N GLU A 182 1.69 14.46 20.73
CA GLU A 182 1.55 14.79 22.16
C GLU A 182 0.20 15.45 22.45
N THR A 183 -0.31 16.27 21.53
CA THR A 183 -1.66 16.84 21.56
C THR A 183 -2.37 16.67 20.21
N TRP A 184 -3.69 16.47 20.28
CA TRP A 184 -4.55 16.28 19.13
C TRP A 184 -5.69 17.30 19.13
N LEU A 185 -5.95 17.90 17.98
CA LEU A 185 -7.08 18.82 17.75
C LEU A 185 -8.09 18.16 16.80
N PRO A 186 -9.37 18.05 17.18
CA PRO A 186 -10.39 17.51 16.30
C PRO A 186 -10.75 18.50 15.19
N THR A 187 -11.18 18.00 14.05
CA THR A 187 -11.58 18.81 12.90
C THR A 187 -13.05 18.60 12.55
N GLN A 188 -13.52 19.23 11.47
CA GLN A 188 -14.84 18.95 10.89
C GLN A 188 -15.00 17.50 10.39
N GLY A 189 -13.92 16.73 10.19
CA GLY A 189 -13.96 15.43 9.54
C GLY A 189 -13.82 15.57 8.03
N SER A 190 -14.92 15.94 7.39
CA SER A 190 -15.00 16.11 5.93
C SER A 190 -15.92 17.25 5.51
N GLY A 191 -15.77 17.67 4.26
CA GLY A 191 -16.76 18.48 3.56
C GLY A 191 -17.93 17.62 3.08
N GLN A 192 -19.16 18.14 3.17
CA GLN A 192 -20.35 17.40 2.76
C GLN A 192 -20.81 17.79 1.34
N PRO A 193 -21.33 16.86 0.51
CA PRO A 193 -21.44 15.42 0.78
C PRO A 193 -20.07 14.71 0.82
N ALA A 194 -19.97 13.63 1.59
CA ALA A 194 -18.82 12.73 1.61
C ALA A 194 -19.29 11.27 1.47
N GLY A 195 -18.36 10.42 1.05
CA GLY A 195 -18.55 8.99 0.85
C GLY A 195 -18.59 8.20 2.14
N VAL A 196 -19.03 6.95 2.02
CA VAL A 196 -19.19 5.98 3.12
C VAL A 196 -18.05 4.98 3.23
N ASP A 197 -17.15 4.96 2.24
CA ASP A 197 -16.09 3.98 2.11
C ASP A 197 -14.82 4.66 1.58
N HIS A 198 -13.69 4.03 1.85
CA HIS A 198 -12.43 4.21 1.18
C HIS A 198 -11.96 5.67 1.16
N GLN A 199 -11.82 6.25 2.35
CA GLN A 199 -11.35 7.64 2.50
C GLN A 199 -9.86 7.79 2.19
N THR A 200 -9.45 9.01 1.88
CA THR A 200 -8.05 9.42 1.83
C THR A 200 -7.88 10.89 2.22
N VAL A 201 -6.73 11.19 2.82
CA VAL A 201 -6.34 12.55 3.24
C VAL A 201 -4.97 12.84 2.63
N GLY A 202 -4.81 14.03 2.09
CA GLY A 202 -3.54 14.49 1.53
C GLY A 202 -3.52 16.00 1.40
N GLY A 203 -2.38 16.58 1.05
CA GLY A 203 -2.23 18.01 1.00
C GLY A 203 -0.98 18.48 0.29
N GLY A 204 -0.95 19.78 -0.03
CA GLY A 204 0.18 20.42 -0.67
C GLY A 204 -0.11 21.86 -1.12
N PRO A 205 0.81 22.47 -1.90
CA PRO A 205 0.66 23.83 -2.39
C PRO A 205 -0.66 24.05 -3.13
N TYR A 206 -1.16 25.29 -3.09
CA TYR A 206 -2.31 25.69 -3.90
C TYR A 206 -1.94 25.81 -5.38
N ALA A 207 -2.81 25.32 -6.26
CA ALA A 207 -2.79 25.68 -7.67
C ALA A 207 -3.06 27.17 -7.85
N SER A 208 -2.42 27.77 -8.87
CA SER A 208 -2.59 29.18 -9.18
C SER A 208 -3.86 29.45 -10.02
N PRO A 209 -4.71 30.42 -9.64
CA PRO A 209 -4.61 31.27 -8.46
C PRO A 209 -5.09 30.56 -7.19
N ALA A 210 -4.40 30.79 -6.08
CA ALA A 210 -4.84 30.31 -4.78
C ALA A 210 -6.17 30.97 -4.35
N PRO A 211 -7.02 30.28 -3.57
CA PRO A 211 -8.26 30.84 -3.03
C PRO A 211 -8.02 32.09 -2.18
N LEU A 212 -8.90 33.10 -2.30
CA LEU A 212 -8.80 34.36 -1.55
C LEU A 212 -9.06 34.20 -0.06
N THR A 213 -9.79 33.16 0.35
CA THR A 213 -10.28 32.94 1.72
C THR A 213 -9.36 32.06 2.57
N ARG A 214 -8.14 31.78 2.12
CA ARG A 214 -7.20 30.92 2.84
C ARG A 214 -6.60 31.57 4.08
N THR A 215 -6.29 30.75 5.07
CA THR A 215 -5.62 31.18 6.30
C THR A 215 -4.10 31.33 6.10
N GLN A 216 -3.35 31.47 7.20
CA GLN A 216 -1.88 31.47 7.17
C GLN A 216 -1.28 30.08 6.95
N TYR A 217 -2.07 29.01 7.04
CA TYR A 217 -1.62 27.66 6.71
C TYR A 217 -1.24 27.61 5.21
N PRO A 218 -0.06 27.11 4.83
CA PRO A 218 0.49 27.33 3.48
C PRO A 218 -0.16 26.44 2.41
N HIS A 219 -0.72 25.31 2.80
CA HIS A 219 -1.21 24.26 1.90
C HIS A 219 -2.73 24.09 1.95
N ALA A 220 -3.28 23.61 0.84
CA ALA A 220 -4.60 23.02 0.81
C ALA A 220 -4.54 21.60 1.38
N ILE A 221 -5.52 21.24 2.22
CA ILE A 221 -5.72 19.86 2.68
C ILE A 221 -6.97 19.30 2.02
N TYR A 222 -6.89 18.09 1.49
CA TYR A 222 -7.95 17.41 0.78
C TYR A 222 -8.41 16.19 1.58
N TYR A 223 -9.73 16.01 1.63
CA TYR A 223 -10.37 14.79 2.07
C TYR A 223 -11.18 14.25 0.90
N CYS A 224 -10.90 13.03 0.48
CA CYS A 224 -11.64 12.33 -0.56
C CYS A 224 -12.20 11.02 -0.02
N SER A 225 -13.30 10.55 -0.62
CA SER A 225 -13.98 9.32 -0.19
C SER A 225 -14.96 8.86 -1.25
N GLN A 226 -15.23 7.56 -1.27
CA GLN A 226 -16.14 6.92 -2.18
C GLN A 226 -17.55 6.79 -1.60
N ASP A 227 -18.54 7.13 -2.42
CA ASP A 227 -19.97 6.92 -2.17
C ASP A 227 -20.54 5.94 -3.20
N ILE A 228 -21.81 5.55 -3.10
CA ILE A 228 -22.42 4.44 -3.85
C ILE A 228 -22.46 4.65 -5.38
N VAL A 229 -22.36 5.89 -5.88
CA VAL A 229 -22.44 6.22 -7.32
C VAL A 229 -21.42 7.29 -7.76
N THR A 230 -20.53 7.70 -6.87
CA THR A 230 -19.60 8.82 -7.10
C THR A 230 -18.50 8.80 -6.06
N ALA A 231 -17.35 9.40 -6.38
CA ALA A 231 -16.38 9.79 -5.37
C ALA A 231 -16.43 11.31 -5.18
N PHE A 232 -16.18 11.79 -3.96
CA PHE A 232 -16.13 13.21 -3.62
C PHE A 232 -14.75 13.59 -3.10
N CYS A 233 -14.33 14.83 -3.37
CA CYS A 233 -13.21 15.47 -2.70
C CYS A 233 -13.63 16.83 -2.15
N SER A 234 -13.29 17.10 -0.90
CA SER A 234 -13.45 18.40 -0.25
C SER A 234 -12.09 19.01 0.05
N ARG A 235 -11.99 20.34 -0.01
CA ARG A 235 -10.78 21.10 0.30
C ARG A 235 -10.96 21.89 1.60
N SER A 236 -9.94 21.86 2.44
CA SER A 236 -9.76 22.77 3.56
C SER A 236 -8.78 23.89 3.20
N ASP A 237 -9.13 25.11 3.60
CA ASP A 237 -8.32 26.32 3.43
C ASP A 237 -7.71 26.84 4.75
N ASP A 238 -7.86 26.06 5.83
CA ASP A 238 -7.45 26.41 7.20
C ASP A 238 -6.59 25.34 7.88
N GLY A 239 -5.86 24.56 7.09
CA GLY A 239 -4.94 23.51 7.59
C GLY A 239 -5.67 22.27 8.07
N GLY A 240 -6.81 21.95 7.47
CA GLY A 240 -7.63 20.78 7.76
C GLY A 240 -8.62 20.97 8.92
N LEU A 241 -8.81 22.18 9.45
CA LEU A 241 -9.72 22.42 10.57
C LEU A 241 -11.19 22.37 10.12
N THR A 242 -11.51 23.03 9.01
CA THR A 242 -12.81 23.01 8.34
C THR A 242 -12.66 22.69 6.85
N PHE A 243 -13.70 22.12 6.25
CA PHE A 243 -13.73 21.72 4.85
C PHE A 243 -14.90 22.38 4.13
N GLY A 244 -14.64 22.85 2.90
CA GLY A 244 -15.66 23.30 1.97
C GLY A 244 -16.57 22.15 1.51
N PRO A 245 -17.50 22.39 0.57
CA PRO A 245 -18.37 21.33 0.07
C PRO A 245 -17.58 20.21 -0.61
N GLY A 246 -18.10 18.98 -0.54
CA GLY A 246 -17.60 17.86 -1.33
C GLY A 246 -17.94 18.05 -2.81
N ILE A 247 -16.92 17.96 -3.66
CA ILE A 247 -17.02 18.09 -5.11
C ILE A 247 -16.90 16.70 -5.74
N PRO A 248 -17.87 16.27 -6.57
CA PRO A 248 -17.75 15.03 -7.32
C PRO A 248 -16.48 15.03 -8.19
N ILE A 249 -15.68 13.97 -8.10
CA ILE A 249 -14.47 13.81 -8.93
C ILE A 249 -14.71 12.96 -10.17
N TYR A 250 -15.63 11.99 -10.08
CA TYR A 250 -16.20 11.18 -11.17
C TYR A 250 -17.43 10.42 -10.65
N THR A 251 -18.19 9.79 -11.55
CA THR A 251 -19.45 9.07 -11.26
C THR A 251 -19.43 7.64 -11.77
N PHE A 252 -20.11 6.69 -11.13
CA PHE A 252 -20.21 5.29 -11.57
C PHE A 252 -21.61 4.70 -11.29
N ALA A 253 -21.80 3.45 -11.68
CA ALA A 253 -22.96 2.66 -11.30
C ALA A 253 -22.52 1.38 -10.60
N SER A 254 -23.30 0.93 -9.62
CA SER A 254 -23.12 -0.39 -9.01
C SER A 254 -23.96 -1.42 -9.76
N VAL A 255 -23.30 -2.42 -10.36
CA VAL A 255 -23.93 -3.53 -11.10
C VAL A 255 -23.55 -4.83 -10.40
N ASP A 256 -24.55 -5.55 -9.90
CA ASP A 256 -24.36 -6.78 -9.13
C ASP A 256 -23.41 -6.65 -7.93
N GLY A 257 -23.36 -5.46 -7.32
CA GLY A 257 -22.50 -5.15 -6.17
C GLY A 257 -21.06 -4.79 -6.54
N VAL A 258 -20.78 -4.54 -7.82
CA VAL A 258 -19.49 -4.06 -8.31
C VAL A 258 -19.67 -2.68 -8.91
N ASP A 259 -18.86 -1.73 -8.45
CA ASP A 259 -18.86 -0.36 -8.97
C ASP A 259 -18.10 -0.31 -10.29
N VAL A 260 -18.77 0.12 -11.37
CA VAL A 260 -18.23 0.12 -12.73
C VAL A 260 -18.34 1.51 -13.37
N PRO A 261 -17.36 1.92 -14.18
CA PRO A 261 -17.45 3.15 -14.95
C PRO A 261 -18.65 3.10 -15.90
N ILE A 262 -19.25 4.26 -16.20
CA ILE A 262 -20.50 4.36 -16.96
C ILE A 262 -20.37 5.13 -18.28
N ALA A 263 -19.30 5.91 -18.43
CA ALA A 263 -18.98 6.68 -19.62
C ALA A 263 -17.48 7.06 -19.65
N PRO A 264 -16.95 7.55 -20.78
CA PRO A 264 -15.59 8.05 -20.82
C PRO A 264 -15.35 9.16 -19.78
N GLY A 265 -14.19 9.13 -19.14
CA GLY A 265 -13.86 10.10 -18.10
C GLY A 265 -14.53 9.80 -16.75
N THR A 266 -15.06 8.60 -16.58
CA THR A 266 -15.57 8.08 -15.31
C THR A 266 -14.78 6.87 -14.84
N CYS A 267 -14.85 6.57 -13.55
CA CYS A 267 -14.18 5.43 -12.93
C CYS A 267 -15.15 4.69 -12.02
N GLY A 268 -15.01 3.36 -11.94
CA GLY A 268 -15.63 2.48 -10.94
C GLY A 268 -14.60 2.06 -9.89
N GLY A 269 -14.94 1.07 -9.08
CA GLY A 269 -14.02 0.52 -8.07
C GLY A 269 -13.53 1.55 -7.04
N LEU A 270 -12.55 1.15 -6.24
CA LEU A 270 -11.99 1.94 -5.14
C LEU A 270 -10.96 2.95 -5.67
N HIS A 271 -10.48 3.88 -4.85
CA HIS A 271 -9.53 4.90 -5.32
C HIS A 271 -8.32 4.98 -4.40
N GLY A 272 -7.12 5.05 -4.97
CA GLY A 272 -5.93 5.25 -4.17
C GLY A 272 -5.83 6.65 -3.56
N HIS A 273 -4.70 6.90 -2.92
CA HIS A 273 -4.56 8.08 -2.08
C HIS A 273 -4.41 9.40 -2.84
N VAL A 274 -5.05 10.44 -2.31
CA VAL A 274 -4.98 11.80 -2.88
C VAL A 274 -3.58 12.39 -2.69
N ARG A 275 -2.99 12.90 -3.77
CA ARG A 275 -1.63 13.48 -3.78
C ARG A 275 -1.62 14.81 -4.52
N VAL A 276 -0.82 15.76 -4.02
CA VAL A 276 -0.72 17.12 -4.58
C VAL A 276 0.69 17.37 -5.12
N ALA A 277 0.78 17.82 -6.37
CA ALA A 277 2.05 18.16 -7.02
C ALA A 277 2.58 19.54 -6.59
N PRO A 278 3.88 19.84 -6.83
CA PRO A 278 4.47 21.14 -6.52
C PRO A 278 3.74 22.36 -7.11
N ASP A 279 3.11 22.22 -8.27
CA ASP A 279 2.30 23.27 -8.91
C ASP A 279 0.85 23.36 -8.38
N GLY A 280 0.51 22.54 -7.39
CA GLY A 280 -0.79 22.44 -6.76
C GLY A 280 -1.84 21.62 -7.52
N THR A 281 -1.45 20.92 -8.60
CA THR A 281 -2.33 19.94 -9.24
C THR A 281 -2.63 18.80 -8.27
N VAL A 282 -3.90 18.45 -8.14
CA VAL A 282 -4.39 17.36 -7.27
C VAL A 282 -4.67 16.12 -8.11
N TYR A 283 -4.28 14.96 -7.60
CA TYR A 283 -4.43 13.67 -8.24
C TYR A 283 -5.10 12.68 -7.29
N VAL A 284 -6.12 11.97 -7.77
CA VAL A 284 -6.73 10.82 -7.11
C VAL A 284 -6.67 9.63 -8.08
N PRO A 285 -5.79 8.64 -7.84
CA PRO A 285 -5.61 7.49 -8.72
C PRO A 285 -6.76 6.48 -8.55
N ASN A 286 -7.11 5.75 -9.60
CA ASN A 286 -8.14 4.70 -9.57
C ASN A 286 -7.81 3.61 -10.62
N GLU A 287 -8.07 2.35 -10.29
CA GLU A 287 -7.70 1.17 -11.07
C GLU A 287 -8.61 0.89 -12.26
N ASP A 288 -9.83 1.44 -12.27
CA ASP A 288 -10.86 1.07 -13.23
C ASP A 288 -11.63 2.28 -13.80
N CYS A 289 -11.02 2.93 -14.79
CA CYS A 289 -11.59 4.07 -15.49
C CYS A 289 -11.83 3.79 -16.98
N PHE A 290 -12.91 4.34 -17.54
CA PHE A 290 -13.13 4.30 -18.98
C PHE A 290 -12.31 5.36 -19.72
N ASP A 291 -11.54 4.91 -20.71
CA ASP A 291 -10.94 5.79 -21.72
C ASP A 291 -11.98 6.37 -22.69
N GLU A 292 -11.53 7.21 -23.64
CA GLU A 292 -12.38 7.85 -24.66
C GLU A 292 -13.17 6.85 -25.55
N ASN A 293 -12.76 5.59 -25.57
CA ASN A 293 -13.35 4.51 -26.36
C ASN A 293 -14.15 3.52 -25.50
N ASN A 294 -14.42 3.83 -24.22
CA ASN A 294 -15.05 2.95 -23.23
C ASN A 294 -14.25 1.66 -22.95
N VAL A 295 -12.92 1.75 -22.91
CA VAL A 295 -12.06 0.64 -22.46
C VAL A 295 -11.64 0.88 -21.02
N ASP A 296 -11.80 -0.14 -20.19
CA ASP A 296 -11.39 -0.19 -18.78
C ASP A 296 -9.87 -0.12 -18.63
N ARG A 297 -9.39 0.91 -17.92
CA ARG A 297 -7.98 1.16 -17.67
C ARG A 297 -7.76 1.82 -16.32
N PRO A 298 -6.62 1.53 -15.65
CA PRO A 298 -6.09 2.38 -14.62
C PRO A 298 -5.95 3.82 -15.09
N GLY A 299 -6.33 4.75 -14.23
CA GLY A 299 -6.32 6.17 -14.50
C GLY A 299 -6.21 7.03 -13.25
N VAL A 300 -6.29 8.34 -13.46
CA VAL A 300 -6.18 9.32 -12.40
C VAL A 300 -7.16 10.48 -12.64
N ALA A 301 -7.95 10.82 -11.63
CA ALA A 301 -8.71 12.06 -11.60
C ALA A 301 -7.77 13.22 -11.29
N VAL A 302 -7.78 14.25 -12.14
CA VAL A 302 -6.85 15.39 -12.09
C VAL A 302 -7.60 16.69 -11.91
N SER A 303 -7.20 17.49 -10.93
CA SER A 303 -7.68 18.87 -10.76
C SER A 303 -6.54 19.88 -10.78
N THR A 304 -6.63 20.86 -11.67
CA THR A 304 -5.65 21.96 -11.79
C THR A 304 -6.16 23.28 -11.19
N ASP A 305 -7.31 23.26 -10.50
CA ASP A 305 -8.00 24.44 -10.01
C ASP A 305 -8.37 24.33 -8.52
N ASN A 306 -7.50 23.67 -7.76
CA ASN A 306 -7.65 23.43 -6.31
C ASN A 306 -8.87 22.55 -5.96
N GLY A 307 -9.20 21.55 -6.78
CA GLY A 307 -10.28 20.59 -6.51
C GLY A 307 -11.69 21.09 -6.87
N LEU A 308 -11.80 22.15 -7.67
CA LEU A 308 -13.11 22.70 -8.08
C LEU A 308 -13.68 21.98 -9.31
N SER A 309 -12.81 21.49 -10.20
CA SER A 309 -13.18 20.63 -11.32
C SER A 309 -12.14 19.53 -11.54
N TRP A 310 -12.60 18.42 -12.13
CA TRP A 310 -11.83 17.19 -12.29
C TRP A 310 -11.94 16.64 -13.71
N VAL A 311 -10.84 16.04 -14.20
CA VAL A 311 -10.80 15.28 -15.44
C VAL A 311 -10.04 13.98 -15.21
N VAL A 312 -10.62 12.87 -15.64
CA VAL A 312 -9.96 11.55 -15.59
C VAL A 312 -9.01 11.39 -16.78
N ARG A 313 -7.81 10.87 -16.51
CA ARG A 313 -6.78 10.58 -17.50
C ARG A 313 -6.29 9.15 -17.34
N THR A 314 -6.47 8.32 -18.36
CA THR A 314 -6.13 6.89 -18.34
C THR A 314 -4.75 6.63 -18.94
N VAL A 315 -4.13 5.52 -18.52
CA VAL A 315 -2.85 5.05 -19.10
C VAL A 315 -3.15 4.17 -20.32
N PRO A 316 -2.83 4.59 -21.57
CA PRO A 316 -3.37 3.95 -22.77
C PRO A 316 -2.94 2.50 -23.03
N ASP A 317 -1.79 2.07 -22.49
CA ASP A 317 -1.30 0.69 -22.62
C ASP A 317 -1.65 -0.20 -21.42
N ALA A 318 -2.33 0.35 -20.41
CA ALA A 318 -2.79 -0.37 -19.24
C ALA A 318 -4.11 -1.11 -19.47
N THR A 319 -4.39 -2.10 -18.65
CA THR A 319 -5.65 -2.86 -18.60
C THR A 319 -6.02 -3.04 -17.13
N SER A 320 -7.28 -2.79 -16.76
CA SER A 320 -7.75 -3.00 -15.39
C SER A 320 -7.69 -4.47 -14.99
N LEU A 321 -7.47 -4.74 -13.71
CA LEU A 321 -7.60 -6.06 -13.09
C LEU A 321 -8.86 -6.07 -12.23
N ASN A 322 -9.62 -7.17 -12.20
CA ASN A 322 -10.84 -7.30 -11.37
C ASN A 322 -10.85 -8.65 -10.60
N PRO A 323 -10.90 -8.63 -9.26
CA PRO A 323 -10.77 -7.44 -8.42
C PRO A 323 -9.38 -6.83 -8.59
N GLY A 324 -9.32 -5.50 -8.58
CA GLY A 324 -8.08 -4.74 -8.67
C GLY A 324 -7.51 -4.45 -7.29
N SER A 325 -6.45 -3.65 -7.28
CA SER A 325 -5.87 -3.05 -6.09
C SER A 325 -5.56 -1.59 -6.42
N ASP A 326 -5.69 -0.72 -5.42
CA ASP A 326 -5.51 0.72 -5.58
C ASP A 326 -4.19 1.05 -6.28
N PRO A 327 -4.21 1.93 -7.29
CA PRO A 327 -3.00 2.49 -7.86
C PRO A 327 -2.52 3.68 -7.02
N SER A 328 -1.26 4.07 -7.22
CA SER A 328 -0.66 5.18 -6.49
C SER A 328 0.10 6.11 -7.43
N ILE A 329 0.15 7.38 -7.06
CA ILE A 329 0.72 8.44 -7.88
C ILE A 329 1.54 9.41 -7.04
N ALA A 330 2.67 9.86 -7.56
CA ALA A 330 3.40 10.97 -6.96
C ALA A 330 4.04 11.86 -8.02
N ALA A 331 4.20 13.15 -7.69
CA ALA A 331 4.88 14.12 -8.53
C ALA A 331 6.27 14.44 -7.97
N GLY A 332 7.27 14.45 -8.86
CA GLY A 332 8.59 14.98 -8.56
C GLY A 332 8.62 16.51 -8.54
N ALA A 333 9.77 17.07 -8.18
CA ALA A 333 9.95 18.50 -7.91
C ALA A 333 9.54 19.47 -9.04
N ASN A 334 9.51 19.04 -10.31
CA ASN A 334 9.04 19.85 -11.45
C ASN A 334 7.75 19.30 -12.09
N ASN A 335 6.95 18.56 -11.32
CA ASN A 335 5.64 18.02 -11.70
C ASN A 335 5.68 16.87 -12.71
N THR A 336 6.82 16.19 -12.91
CA THR A 336 6.82 14.87 -13.53
C THR A 336 6.06 13.91 -12.62
N ILE A 337 4.98 13.31 -13.12
CA ILE A 337 4.16 12.35 -12.37
C ILE A 337 4.57 10.92 -12.70
N TYR A 338 4.57 10.08 -11.67
CA TYR A 338 4.84 8.65 -11.72
C TYR A 338 3.59 7.93 -11.23
N PHE A 339 3.00 7.09 -12.06
CA PHE A 339 1.75 6.37 -11.78
C PHE A 339 2.02 4.87 -11.77
N GLY A 340 1.95 4.26 -10.59
CA GLY A 340 2.17 2.84 -10.35
C GLY A 340 0.85 2.13 -10.14
N TYR A 341 0.70 0.95 -10.73
CA TYR A 341 -0.54 0.19 -10.73
C TYR A 341 -0.30 -1.31 -10.95
N VAL A 342 -1.28 -2.14 -10.60
CA VAL A 342 -1.31 -3.55 -10.99
C VAL A 342 -2.09 -3.66 -12.31
N ASN A 343 -1.42 -4.16 -13.34
CA ASN A 343 -2.03 -4.31 -14.65
C ASN A 343 -2.84 -5.61 -14.74
N GLY A 344 -3.75 -5.72 -15.71
CA GLY A 344 -4.61 -6.90 -15.91
C GLY A 344 -3.88 -8.22 -16.17
N ASP A 345 -2.57 -8.20 -16.42
CA ASP A 345 -1.70 -9.38 -16.46
C ASP A 345 -1.15 -9.80 -15.08
N GLY A 346 -1.52 -9.10 -14.01
CA GLY A 346 -1.07 -9.28 -12.63
C GLY A 346 0.23 -8.56 -12.30
N HIS A 347 0.88 -7.90 -13.25
CA HIS A 347 2.21 -7.33 -13.04
C HIS A 347 2.16 -5.90 -12.48
N ALA A 348 3.08 -5.57 -11.57
CA ALA A 348 3.33 -4.20 -11.12
C ALA A 348 3.94 -3.37 -12.25
N LYS A 349 3.15 -2.46 -12.82
CA LYS A 349 3.55 -1.56 -13.90
C LYS A 349 3.62 -0.12 -13.40
N ILE A 350 4.48 0.66 -14.03
CA ILE A 350 4.62 2.09 -13.76
C ILE A 350 4.79 2.87 -15.06
N SER A 351 4.10 4.01 -15.15
CA SER A 351 4.22 4.95 -16.26
C SER A 351 4.46 6.37 -15.79
N VAL A 352 5.11 7.17 -16.63
CA VAL A 352 5.54 8.54 -16.33
C VAL A 352 4.86 9.52 -17.28
N SER A 353 4.50 10.68 -16.78
CA SER A 353 3.99 11.80 -17.58
C SER A 353 4.56 13.14 -17.12
N GLN A 354 4.81 14.03 -18.08
CA GLN A 354 5.32 15.38 -17.85
C GLN A 354 4.29 16.48 -18.13
N ASP A 355 3.06 16.09 -18.49
CA ASP A 355 1.96 16.98 -18.85
C ASP A 355 0.68 16.64 -18.09
N ARG A 356 0.88 16.18 -16.85
CA ARG A 356 -0.17 15.84 -15.89
C ARG A 356 -1.02 14.65 -16.34
N GLY A 357 -0.52 13.77 -17.21
CA GLY A 357 -1.20 12.56 -17.68
C GLY A 357 -1.92 12.70 -19.03
N LEU A 358 -1.62 13.74 -19.83
CA LEU A 358 -2.14 13.80 -21.21
C LEU A 358 -1.40 12.82 -22.12
N HIS A 359 -0.09 12.69 -21.90
CA HIS A 359 0.74 11.70 -22.57
C HIS A 359 1.54 10.91 -21.53
N TRP A 360 1.62 9.61 -21.77
CA TRP A 360 2.30 8.66 -20.91
C TRP A 360 3.44 7.98 -21.65
N THR A 361 4.53 7.69 -20.94
CA THR A 361 5.55 6.78 -21.44
C THR A 361 4.98 5.36 -21.59
N THR A 362 5.64 4.50 -22.36
CA THR A 362 5.33 3.06 -22.31
C THR A 362 5.59 2.52 -20.91
N SER A 363 4.60 1.79 -20.39
CA SER A 363 4.62 1.26 -19.04
C SER A 363 5.77 0.26 -18.83
N LYS A 364 6.48 0.40 -17.71
CA LYS A 364 7.60 -0.45 -17.31
C LYS A 364 7.15 -1.46 -16.28
N ASP A 365 7.63 -2.69 -16.42
CA ASP A 365 7.38 -3.76 -15.46
C ASP A 365 8.44 -3.75 -14.35
N ALA A 366 8.05 -3.31 -13.16
CA ALA A 366 8.94 -3.16 -12.01
C ALA A 366 9.28 -4.51 -11.34
N GLY A 367 8.46 -5.54 -11.54
CA GLY A 367 8.61 -6.86 -10.95
C GLY A 367 9.51 -7.83 -11.74
N THR A 368 9.83 -7.50 -12.99
CA THR A 368 10.61 -8.35 -13.91
C THR A 368 11.94 -8.84 -13.35
N PRO A 369 12.78 -8.03 -12.67
CA PRO A 369 14.05 -8.49 -12.10
C PRO A 369 13.91 -9.68 -11.13
N PHE A 370 12.75 -9.79 -10.45
CA PHE A 370 12.44 -10.86 -9.51
C PHE A 370 11.45 -11.90 -10.05
N ARG A 371 11.07 -11.81 -11.34
CA ARG A 371 10.10 -12.69 -12.00
C ARG A 371 8.76 -12.71 -11.28
N VAL A 372 8.35 -11.57 -10.74
CA VAL A 372 7.01 -11.38 -10.18
C VAL A 372 5.98 -11.68 -11.27
N ARG A 373 4.90 -12.35 -10.87
CA ARG A 373 3.79 -12.78 -11.73
C ARG A 373 2.46 -12.21 -11.30
N ASN A 374 2.31 -11.92 -10.01
CA ASN A 374 1.18 -11.20 -9.44
C ASN A 374 1.71 -10.17 -8.45
N ALA A 375 1.06 -9.02 -8.36
CA ALA A 375 1.36 -7.93 -7.45
C ALA A 375 0.07 -7.36 -6.85
N GLU A 376 0.18 -6.72 -5.69
CA GLU A 376 -0.90 -6.04 -4.95
C GLU A 376 -0.31 -4.79 -4.26
N PHE A 377 -1.16 -3.84 -3.91
CA PHE A 377 -0.86 -2.64 -3.10
C PHE A 377 0.27 -1.79 -3.69
N ALA A 378 -0.03 -1.15 -4.83
CA ALA A 378 0.90 -0.33 -5.58
C ALA A 378 1.08 1.03 -4.91
N GLU A 379 2.32 1.39 -4.53
CA GLU A 379 2.60 2.62 -3.78
C GLU A 379 3.76 3.45 -4.35
N VAL A 380 3.54 4.73 -4.67
CA VAL A 380 4.52 5.59 -5.35
C VAL A 380 4.87 6.84 -4.53
N ILE A 381 6.16 7.13 -4.41
CA ILE A 381 6.67 8.42 -3.90
C ILE A 381 7.75 8.97 -4.82
N ALA A 382 7.79 10.30 -4.97
CA ALA A 382 8.79 10.99 -5.79
C ALA A 382 9.52 12.08 -4.98
N GLY A 383 10.76 12.34 -5.34
CA GLY A 383 11.60 13.38 -4.77
C GLY A 383 12.00 14.41 -5.81
N ASP A 384 13.26 14.40 -6.21
CA ASP A 384 13.70 15.14 -7.40
C ASP A 384 12.92 14.68 -8.64
N ASP A 385 12.84 15.53 -9.66
CA ASP A 385 11.94 15.29 -10.79
C ASP A 385 12.25 14.03 -11.60
N ASP A 386 13.49 13.55 -11.55
CA ASP A 386 13.95 12.31 -12.18
C ASP A 386 14.11 11.14 -11.19
N ARG A 387 13.65 11.28 -9.94
CA ARG A 387 13.78 10.28 -8.89
C ARG A 387 12.43 9.91 -8.27
N ALA A 388 12.08 8.64 -8.40
CA ALA A 388 10.88 8.08 -7.78
C ALA A 388 11.14 6.65 -7.29
N ALA A 389 10.32 6.24 -6.32
CA ALA A 389 10.24 4.88 -5.83
C ALA A 389 8.81 4.34 -5.97
N PHE A 390 8.71 3.06 -6.28
CA PHE A 390 7.47 2.32 -6.47
C PHE A 390 7.53 1.03 -5.66
N ALA A 391 6.78 0.97 -4.57
CA ALA A 391 6.61 -0.19 -3.71
C ALA A 391 5.39 -1.02 -4.15
N PHE A 392 5.47 -2.34 -3.98
CA PHE A 392 4.37 -3.26 -4.21
C PHE A 392 4.64 -4.59 -3.51
N LEU A 393 3.59 -5.30 -3.10
CA LEU A 393 3.70 -6.71 -2.75
C LEU A 393 3.79 -7.52 -4.04
N GLY A 394 4.69 -8.50 -4.10
CA GLY A 394 4.89 -9.32 -5.30
C GLY A 394 5.09 -10.79 -4.98
N THR A 395 4.57 -11.66 -5.85
CA THR A 395 4.80 -13.11 -5.79
C THR A 395 5.23 -13.64 -7.16
N ARG A 396 6.07 -14.68 -7.16
CA ARG A 396 6.45 -15.39 -8.39
C ARG A 396 5.38 -16.39 -8.86
N THR A 397 4.37 -16.62 -8.03
CA THR A 397 3.27 -17.53 -8.31
C THR A 397 2.25 -16.82 -9.19
N ALA A 398 1.94 -17.40 -10.36
CA ALA A 398 0.85 -16.92 -11.21
C ALA A 398 -0.48 -17.57 -10.80
N GLY A 399 -1.59 -16.96 -11.19
CA GLY A 399 -2.93 -17.48 -10.94
C GLY A 399 -3.81 -16.47 -10.21
N ASP A 400 -5.02 -16.92 -9.85
CA ASP A 400 -6.00 -16.12 -9.12
C ASP A 400 -5.53 -15.86 -7.67
N THR A 401 -5.22 -14.60 -7.36
CA THR A 401 -4.73 -14.17 -6.04
C THR A 401 -5.79 -14.23 -4.96
N GLN A 402 -7.07 -14.27 -5.37
CA GLN A 402 -8.24 -14.28 -4.49
C GLN A 402 -8.64 -15.70 -4.08
N ALA A 403 -8.13 -16.72 -4.78
CA ALA A 403 -8.47 -18.11 -4.51
C ALA A 403 -7.86 -18.57 -3.17
N SER A 404 -8.68 -19.16 -2.29
CA SER A 404 -8.21 -19.69 -0.99
C SER A 404 -7.11 -20.75 -1.09
N GLY A 405 -6.97 -21.40 -2.26
CA GLY A 405 -5.90 -22.35 -2.54
C GLY A 405 -4.64 -21.75 -3.19
N PHE A 406 -4.57 -20.43 -3.38
CA PHE A 406 -3.46 -19.78 -4.06
C PHE A 406 -2.15 -19.95 -3.27
N PRO A 407 -1.11 -20.58 -3.84
CA PRO A 407 0.12 -20.88 -3.11
C PRO A 407 1.14 -19.73 -3.24
N GLY A 408 0.68 -18.48 -3.13
CA GLY A 408 1.51 -17.29 -3.20
C GLY A 408 2.48 -17.20 -2.04
N VAL A 409 3.69 -16.69 -2.31
CA VAL A 409 4.61 -16.21 -1.28
C VAL A 409 4.96 -14.78 -1.65
N TRP A 410 4.43 -13.85 -0.87
CA TRP A 410 4.47 -12.43 -1.14
C TRP A 410 5.62 -11.79 -0.40
N HIS A 411 6.38 -10.96 -1.11
CA HIS A 411 7.45 -10.13 -0.54
C HIS A 411 7.19 -8.68 -0.91
N LEU A 412 7.69 -7.76 -0.09
CA LEU A 412 7.68 -6.34 -0.43
C LEU A 412 8.85 -6.04 -1.37
N TYR A 413 8.54 -5.47 -2.53
CA TYR A 413 9.53 -4.97 -3.47
C TYR A 413 9.46 -3.46 -3.57
N VAL A 414 10.61 -2.81 -3.78
CA VAL A 414 10.67 -1.38 -4.05
C VAL A 414 11.56 -1.13 -5.27
N ALA A 415 10.98 -0.57 -6.32
CA ALA A 415 11.67 -0.20 -7.55
C ALA A 415 11.99 1.29 -7.56
N PHE A 416 13.22 1.64 -7.94
CA PHE A 416 13.69 3.02 -8.00
C PHE A 416 14.07 3.40 -9.42
N THR A 417 13.71 4.63 -9.79
CA THR A 417 14.29 5.31 -10.95
C THR A 417 15.11 6.51 -10.48
N TYR A 418 16.18 6.80 -11.23
CA TYR A 418 17.04 7.96 -11.01
C TYR A 418 17.28 8.74 -12.32
N ASP A 419 16.49 8.47 -13.35
CA ASP A 419 16.59 9.02 -14.70
C ASP A 419 15.21 9.34 -15.32
N GLY A 420 14.20 9.59 -14.48
CA GLY A 420 12.86 9.99 -14.96
C GLY A 420 12.03 8.83 -15.52
N GLY A 421 12.25 7.61 -15.06
CA GLY A 421 11.56 6.41 -15.52
C GLY A 421 12.20 5.74 -16.76
N GLY A 422 13.37 6.21 -17.20
CA GLY A 422 14.13 5.58 -18.28
C GLY A 422 14.57 4.16 -17.92
N SER A 423 15.03 3.98 -16.68
CA SER A 423 15.41 2.70 -16.09
C SER A 423 14.92 2.57 -14.65
N TRP A 424 14.76 1.31 -14.22
CA TRP A 424 14.28 0.94 -12.89
C TRP A 424 15.18 -0.12 -12.26
N THR A 425 15.53 0.08 -11.00
CA THR A 425 16.26 -0.89 -10.17
C THR A 425 15.38 -1.34 -9.02
N THR A 426 15.02 -2.62 -9.00
CA THR A 426 14.16 -3.20 -7.97
C THR A 426 14.98 -3.86 -6.87
N ALA A 427 14.59 -3.66 -5.62
CA ALA A 427 15.07 -4.37 -4.45
C ALA A 427 13.94 -5.20 -3.84
N ASP A 428 14.30 -6.38 -3.34
CA ASP A 428 13.45 -7.16 -2.43
C ASP A 428 13.73 -6.64 -1.01
N ALA A 429 12.74 -5.97 -0.41
CA ALA A 429 12.86 -5.34 0.90
C ALA A 429 12.67 -6.37 2.04
N THR A 430 12.08 -7.53 1.76
CA THR A 430 11.81 -8.58 2.76
C THR A 430 12.32 -9.96 2.30
N PRO A 431 13.59 -10.10 1.87
CA PRO A 431 14.04 -11.29 1.12
C PRO A 431 14.05 -12.59 1.92
N SER A 432 14.09 -12.50 3.25
CA SER A 432 14.04 -13.63 4.17
C SER A 432 12.72 -13.72 4.94
N ASP A 433 11.79 -12.82 4.66
CA ASP A 433 10.58 -12.60 5.45
C ASP A 433 9.37 -12.39 4.52
N PRO A 434 8.62 -13.45 4.21
CA PRO A 434 7.40 -13.29 3.43
C PRO A 434 6.46 -12.35 4.16
N VAL A 435 5.89 -11.36 3.47
CA VAL A 435 4.82 -10.51 4.02
C VAL A 435 3.53 -11.31 4.16
N GLN A 436 3.27 -12.25 3.24
CA GLN A 436 2.11 -13.13 3.29
C GLN A 436 2.41 -14.46 2.57
N ARG A 437 1.79 -15.54 3.04
CA ARG A 437 1.67 -16.81 2.31
C ARG A 437 0.20 -17.08 2.04
N GLY A 438 -0.17 -17.52 0.84
CA GLY A 438 -1.57 -17.77 0.48
C GLY A 438 -2.15 -16.67 -0.42
N CYS A 439 -3.49 -16.56 -0.44
CA CYS A 439 -4.20 -15.47 -1.10
C CYS A 439 -3.98 -14.11 -0.42
N ILE A 440 -4.26 -13.05 -1.17
CA ILE A 440 -4.58 -11.71 -0.68
C ILE A 440 -6.00 -11.44 -1.21
N TRP A 441 -6.90 -10.97 -0.36
CA TRP A 441 -8.33 -10.84 -0.70
C TRP A 441 -8.75 -9.37 -0.75
N ASN A 442 -9.14 -8.89 -1.93
CA ASN A 442 -9.45 -7.47 -2.16
C ASN A 442 -10.96 -7.18 -2.25
N GLN A 443 -11.83 -8.18 -2.08
CA GLN A 443 -13.28 -8.01 -2.30
C GLN A 443 -14.06 -7.65 -1.02
N GLY A 444 -13.40 -7.07 -0.02
CA GLY A 444 -14.03 -6.73 1.25
C GLY A 444 -14.51 -7.92 2.09
N GLY A 445 -15.20 -7.64 3.19
CA GLY A 445 -15.84 -8.65 4.06
C GLY A 445 -14.86 -9.44 4.93
N SER A 446 -15.32 -10.58 5.47
CA SER A 446 -14.59 -11.36 6.50
C SER A 446 -13.91 -12.62 5.94
N ASN A 447 -13.10 -12.48 4.89
CA ASN A 447 -12.34 -13.60 4.33
C ASN A 447 -11.08 -13.90 5.19
N PRO A 448 -10.76 -15.18 5.48
CA PRO A 448 -9.58 -15.53 6.27
C PRO A 448 -8.23 -14.97 5.77
N CYS A 449 -8.07 -14.70 4.47
CA CYS A 449 -6.84 -14.08 3.92
C CYS A 449 -6.98 -12.57 3.63
N ARG A 450 -7.96 -11.89 4.24
CA ARG A 450 -8.14 -10.43 4.24
C ARG A 450 -7.59 -9.79 5.51
N ASN A 451 -6.39 -10.18 5.91
CA ASN A 451 -5.72 -9.63 7.10
C ASN A 451 -4.92 -8.35 6.78
N LEU A 452 -4.44 -8.18 5.54
CA LEU A 452 -3.74 -6.97 5.09
C LEU A 452 -4.67 -5.82 4.69
N LEU A 453 -5.93 -6.18 4.38
CA LEU A 453 -6.98 -5.29 3.88
C LEU A 453 -6.61 -4.68 2.50
N ASP A 454 -6.86 -3.39 2.24
CA ASP A 454 -6.91 -2.84 0.87
C ASP A 454 -5.62 -2.15 0.35
N PHE A 455 -4.73 -1.63 1.21
CA PHE A 455 -3.51 -0.93 0.77
C PHE A 455 -2.32 -1.00 1.74
N ASN A 456 -1.17 -0.46 1.29
CA ASN A 456 0.00 -0.08 2.08
C ASN A 456 0.28 1.41 1.81
N ASP A 457 1.36 2.00 2.33
CA ASP A 457 1.73 3.37 1.94
C ASP A 457 3.24 3.59 1.94
N ILE A 458 3.66 4.64 1.23
CA ILE A 458 5.05 5.02 1.01
C ILE A 458 5.27 6.51 1.25
N THR A 459 6.40 6.82 1.86
CA THR A 459 6.83 8.19 2.11
C THR A 459 8.35 8.34 2.00
N VAL A 460 8.85 9.55 2.17
CA VAL A 460 10.26 9.90 2.08
C VAL A 460 10.65 10.83 3.22
N ASP A 461 11.82 10.60 3.82
CA ASP A 461 12.33 11.49 4.86
C ASP A 461 13.05 12.71 4.27
N ARG A 462 13.41 13.66 5.15
CA ARG A 462 14.10 14.91 4.78
C ARG A 462 15.44 14.75 4.05
N THR A 463 16.01 13.54 4.01
CA THR A 463 17.26 13.20 3.31
C THR A 463 17.03 12.39 2.04
N GLY A 464 15.78 12.10 1.70
CA GLY A 464 15.43 11.35 0.51
C GLY A 464 15.40 9.85 0.72
N ARG A 465 15.49 9.35 1.95
CA ARG A 465 15.35 7.91 2.22
C ARG A 465 13.89 7.50 2.12
N VAL A 466 13.62 6.43 1.40
CA VAL A 466 12.27 5.87 1.26
C VAL A 466 11.89 5.04 2.48
N LEU A 467 10.64 5.19 2.91
CA LEU A 467 10.01 4.38 3.95
C LEU A 467 8.68 3.84 3.42
N VAL A 468 8.43 2.55 3.62
CA VAL A 468 7.16 1.91 3.29
C VAL A 468 6.53 1.40 4.58
N GLY A 469 5.31 1.84 4.88
CA GLY A 469 4.48 1.27 5.92
C GLY A 469 3.67 0.13 5.34
N TYR A 470 3.74 -1.05 5.98
CA TYR A 470 3.00 -2.22 5.52
C TYR A 470 2.58 -3.11 6.70
N ALA A 471 1.51 -3.88 6.48
CA ALA A 471 1.07 -4.91 7.41
C ALA A 471 1.82 -6.21 7.10
N ASP A 472 2.50 -6.78 8.10
CA ASP A 472 3.12 -8.10 7.98
C ASP A 472 2.12 -9.18 8.40
N GLY A 473 1.65 -9.94 7.41
CA GLY A 473 0.67 -11.01 7.59
C GLY A 473 1.25 -12.37 7.95
N CYS A 474 2.58 -12.52 7.95
CA CYS A 474 3.23 -13.80 8.12
C CYS A 474 4.34 -13.74 9.17
N THR A 475 3.94 -13.57 10.42
CA THR A 475 4.85 -13.49 11.57
C THR A 475 5.23 -14.87 12.13
N GLY A 476 6.15 -14.87 13.09
CA GLY A 476 6.47 -16.03 13.92
C GLY A 476 6.72 -17.34 13.14
N SER A 477 5.82 -18.32 13.31
CA SER A 477 5.98 -19.63 12.68
C SER A 477 5.71 -19.63 11.17
N CYS A 478 4.98 -18.65 10.64
CA CYS A 478 4.67 -18.54 9.21
C CYS A 478 5.92 -18.23 8.38
N VAL A 479 6.81 -17.38 8.91
CA VAL A 479 8.09 -17.03 8.29
C VAL A 479 8.86 -18.30 7.89
N THR A 480 8.92 -19.27 8.79
CA THR A 480 9.80 -20.44 8.68
C THR A 480 9.12 -21.73 8.20
N ASP A 481 7.80 -21.89 8.40
CA ASP A 481 7.05 -23.06 7.92
C ASP A 481 6.30 -22.74 6.61
N PRO A 482 6.80 -23.21 5.44
CA PRO A 482 6.19 -22.91 4.15
C PRO A 482 4.83 -23.58 3.93
N ARG A 483 4.34 -24.40 4.86
CA ARG A 483 2.99 -24.99 4.80
C ARG A 483 1.91 -24.05 5.33
N GLN A 484 2.29 -23.02 6.09
CA GLN A 484 1.35 -22.04 6.62
C GLN A 484 0.90 -21.08 5.52
N ASN A 485 -0.35 -20.64 5.62
CA ASN A 485 -0.99 -19.72 4.68
C ASN A 485 -2.13 -18.97 5.38
N ALA A 486 -2.50 -17.82 4.84
CA ALA A 486 -3.54 -16.96 5.40
C ALA A 486 -4.94 -17.59 5.35
N SER A 487 -5.20 -18.56 4.47
CA SER A 487 -6.55 -19.15 4.37
C SER A 487 -6.88 -20.14 5.48
N THR A 488 -5.90 -20.92 5.95
CA THR A 488 -6.11 -22.06 6.88
C THR A 488 -5.03 -22.22 7.94
N GLY A 489 -4.03 -21.33 7.95
CA GLY A 489 -2.90 -21.35 8.87
C GLY A 489 -3.24 -20.89 10.28
N PRO A 490 -2.23 -20.86 11.17
CA PRO A 490 -2.37 -20.29 12.51
C PRO A 490 -2.49 -18.76 12.45
N ALA A 491 -2.74 -18.13 13.60
CA ALA A 491 -2.78 -16.66 13.72
C ALA A 491 -1.52 -15.97 13.17
N SER A 492 -0.34 -16.59 13.34
CA SER A 492 0.90 -16.05 12.78
C SER A 492 0.97 -16.06 11.25
N ALA A 493 0.02 -16.67 10.55
CA ALA A 493 -0.11 -16.63 9.10
C ALA A 493 -1.30 -15.76 8.64
N GLN A 494 -2.02 -15.15 9.59
CA GLN A 494 -3.20 -14.31 9.42
C GLN A 494 -3.02 -13.01 10.21
N ASP A 495 -1.77 -12.61 10.44
CA ASP A 495 -1.42 -11.47 11.29
C ASP A 495 -1.62 -10.15 10.51
N ALA A 496 -1.45 -9.02 11.16
CA ALA A 496 -1.37 -7.72 10.49
C ALA A 496 -0.42 -6.82 11.29
N LEU A 497 0.85 -7.22 11.36
CA LEU A 497 1.83 -6.53 12.21
C LEU A 497 2.33 -5.24 11.55
N ALA A 498 2.11 -4.09 12.20
CA ALA A 498 2.57 -2.78 11.76
C ALA A 498 4.10 -2.79 11.56
N THR A 499 4.54 -2.59 10.32
CA THR A 499 5.94 -2.72 9.96
C THR A 499 6.38 -1.58 9.04
N ILE A 500 7.61 -1.08 9.27
CA ILE A 500 8.23 -0.06 8.42
C ILE A 500 9.47 -0.64 7.74
N ALA A 501 9.43 -0.77 6.42
CA ALA A 501 10.62 -1.02 5.60
C ALA A 501 11.31 0.32 5.32
N ARG A 502 12.48 0.55 5.93
CA ARG A 502 13.23 1.80 5.80
C ARG A 502 14.49 1.60 4.97
N GLN A 503 14.69 2.45 3.98
CA GLN A 503 15.90 2.47 3.15
C GLN A 503 17.12 2.81 4.02
N VAL A 504 18.16 1.96 3.97
CA VAL A 504 19.43 2.14 4.70
C VAL A 504 20.66 2.18 3.79
N GLY A 505 20.48 1.95 2.49
CA GLY A 505 21.56 1.96 1.50
C GLY A 505 21.04 2.24 0.09
N GLY A 506 21.97 2.47 -0.83
CA GLY A 506 21.69 2.96 -2.18
C GLY A 506 21.40 4.48 -2.21
N LEU A 507 21.07 5.00 -3.40
CA LEU A 507 20.72 6.42 -3.57
C LEU A 507 19.31 6.70 -3.07
N GLY A 508 19.13 7.84 -2.39
CA GLY A 508 17.81 8.36 -2.03
C GLY A 508 17.16 9.13 -3.17
N LEU A 509 15.97 9.68 -2.92
CA LEU A 509 15.19 10.43 -3.90
C LEU A 509 15.63 11.90 -4.05
N PHE A 510 16.58 12.36 -3.23
CA PHE A 510 17.14 13.71 -3.30
C PHE A 510 18.63 13.66 -3.61
N LYS A 511 19.03 14.16 -4.79
CA LYS A 511 20.42 14.27 -5.25
C LYS A 511 21.30 15.05 -4.28
N ALA A 512 20.71 16.00 -3.56
CA ALA A 512 21.40 16.84 -2.60
C ALA A 512 22.09 16.02 -1.48
N PHE A 513 21.66 14.78 -1.24
CA PHE A 513 22.20 13.88 -0.23
C PHE A 513 22.93 12.67 -0.83
N ASP A 514 23.27 12.70 -2.12
CA ASP A 514 24.08 11.64 -2.72
C ASP A 514 25.48 11.59 -2.09
N GLY A 515 25.88 10.41 -1.62
CA GLY A 515 27.21 10.17 -1.04
C GLY A 515 27.36 10.54 0.43
N THR A 516 26.27 10.88 1.13
CA THR A 516 26.24 11.10 2.59
C THR A 516 26.01 9.83 3.39
#